data_AF-A0A2J6REW4-F1
#
_entry.id   AF-A0A2J6REW4-F1
#
_cell.length_a   1.000
_cell.length_b   1.000
_cell.length_c   1.000
_cell.angle_alpha   90.00
_cell.angle_beta   90.00
_cell.angle_gamma   90.00
#
_symmetry.space_group_name_H-M   'P 1'
#
loop_
_entity.id
_entity.type
_entity.pdbx_description
1 polymer ?
#
loop_
_entity_poly.entity_id
_entity_poly.type
_entity_poly.pdbx_seq_one_letter_code
_entity_poly.pdbx_strand_id
1 'polypeptide(L)'
;MAAKKTSELVPLCHNIALSYVGVEIRVFGGASEDGKGEGREREVHKWAGTGQGDAYRWHQEGNDKGEGKADFGKIEITATVQCEGKTGVEMEALTAASVAGLTVYDMCKAVDKGMWIEGLRVVRKEGGKSGTWVEGVSISEEHGEGGREGKRG
;
A
#
# COMPACT_ATOMS: atom_id res chain seq x y z
N MET A 1 -13.03 -1.26 10.19
CA MET A 1 -12.67 -1.35 11.62
C MET A 1 -11.21 -1.01 11.90
N ALA A 2 -10.26 -1.57 11.15
CA ALA A 2 -8.82 -1.39 11.38
C ALA A 2 -8.35 0.07 11.54
N ALA A 3 -8.75 0.98 10.63
CA ALA A 3 -8.40 2.40 10.71
C ALA A 3 -8.68 3.04 12.08
N LYS A 4 -9.82 2.71 12.70
CA LYS A 4 -10.23 3.27 13.99
C LYS A 4 -9.44 2.73 15.19
N LYS A 5 -8.65 1.68 14.98
CA LYS A 5 -7.82 1.02 16.00
C LYS A 5 -6.33 1.28 15.80
N THR A 6 -5.95 2.18 14.91
CA THR A 6 -4.54 2.44 14.57
C THR A 6 -3.71 2.82 15.80
N SER A 7 -4.23 3.67 16.69
CA SER A 7 -3.54 4.05 17.94
C SER A 7 -3.41 2.91 18.95
N GLU A 8 -4.19 1.83 18.82
CA GLU A 8 -4.02 0.61 19.62
C GLU A 8 -2.91 -0.30 19.06
N LEU A 9 -2.54 -0.12 17.79
CA LEU A 9 -1.60 -0.98 17.06
C LEU A 9 -0.23 -0.33 16.84
N VAL A 10 -0.18 0.98 16.64
CA VAL A 10 1.04 1.76 16.36
C VAL A 10 1.38 2.59 17.60
N PRO A 11 2.46 2.26 18.35
CA PRO A 11 2.71 2.80 19.70
C PRO A 11 2.78 4.33 19.83
N LEU A 12 3.14 5.04 18.76
CA LEU A 12 3.29 6.51 18.77
C LEU A 12 2.19 7.23 17.98
N CYS A 13 1.19 6.50 17.48
CA CYS A 13 0.03 7.12 16.85
C CYS A 13 -0.87 7.74 17.92
N HIS A 14 -1.36 8.93 17.62
CA HIS A 14 -2.36 9.60 18.44
C HIS A 14 -3.73 9.00 18.16
N ASN A 15 -4.63 9.04 19.14
CA ASN A 15 -6.03 8.70 18.91
C ASN A 15 -6.70 9.85 18.14
N ILE A 16 -7.20 9.55 16.93
CA ILE A 16 -7.78 10.54 16.01
C ILE A 16 -9.26 10.21 15.78
N ALA A 17 -10.11 11.23 15.88
CA ALA A 17 -11.50 11.13 15.45
C ALA A 17 -11.57 11.15 13.91
N LEU A 18 -11.84 10.01 13.31
CA LEU A 18 -11.95 9.87 11.86
C LEU A 18 -13.35 10.29 11.39
N SER A 19 -13.41 11.19 10.41
CA SER A 19 -14.67 11.63 9.79
C SER A 19 -15.10 10.70 8.65
N TYR A 20 -14.14 10.06 7.97
CA TYR A 20 -14.43 9.12 6.90
C TYR A 20 -13.39 7.99 6.83
N VAL A 21 -13.86 6.78 6.51
CA VAL A 21 -13.02 5.62 6.19
C VAL A 21 -13.69 4.86 5.05
N GLY A 22 -13.01 4.77 3.90
CA GLY A 22 -13.40 3.97 2.75
C GLY A 22 -12.30 2.96 2.42
N VAL A 23 -12.70 1.73 2.05
CA VAL A 23 -11.78 0.71 1.54
C VAL A 23 -12.37 0.17 0.24
N GLU A 24 -11.61 0.26 -0.83
CA GLU A 24 -11.96 -0.25 -2.15
C GLU A 24 -11.04 -1.43 -2.48
N ILE A 25 -11.61 -2.51 -3.02
CA ILE A 25 -10.89 -3.72 -3.40
C ILE A 25 -11.19 -3.99 -4.88
N ARG A 26 -10.14 -4.12 -5.68
CA ARG A 26 -10.23 -4.42 -7.12
C ARG A 26 -9.45 -5.69 -7.43
N VAL A 27 -10.07 -6.58 -8.19
CA VAL A 27 -9.46 -7.85 -8.59
C VAL A 27 -9.02 -7.75 -10.04
N PHE A 28 -7.77 -8.14 -10.32
CA PHE A 28 -7.20 -8.20 -11.66
C PHE A 28 -6.82 -9.65 -11.96
N GLY A 29 -7.36 -10.20 -13.05
CA GLY A 29 -6.98 -11.54 -13.51
C GLY A 29 -5.53 -11.55 -14.03
N GLY A 30 -4.86 -12.70 -13.90
CA GLY A 30 -3.63 -12.96 -14.63
C GLY A 30 -3.97 -13.15 -16.11
N ALA A 31 -3.20 -12.54 -17.02
CA ALA A 31 -3.49 -12.57 -18.45
C ALA A 31 -3.50 -14.02 -18.97
N SER A 32 -4.65 -14.46 -19.49
CA SER A 32 -4.73 -15.48 -20.53
C SER A 32 -5.65 -14.98 -21.64
N GLU A 33 -5.28 -13.86 -22.27
CA GLU A 33 -5.79 -13.52 -23.60
C GLU A 33 -4.96 -14.30 -24.61
N ASP A 34 -5.27 -15.59 -24.71
CA ASP A 34 -5.09 -16.42 -25.89
C ASP A 34 -5.52 -17.82 -25.45
N GLY A 35 -6.63 -18.32 -26.00
CA GLY A 35 -7.13 -19.67 -25.79
C GLY A 35 -6.23 -20.77 -26.37
N LYS A 36 -4.91 -20.67 -26.16
CA LYS A 36 -3.85 -21.63 -26.50
C LYS A 36 -2.86 -21.74 -25.34
N GLY A 37 -3.36 -22.08 -24.17
CA GLY A 37 -2.54 -22.52 -23.04
C GLY A 37 -2.80 -24.00 -22.79
N GLU A 38 -2.34 -24.88 -23.68
CA GLU A 38 -2.26 -26.30 -23.35
C GLU A 38 -1.38 -26.46 -22.10
N GLY A 39 -1.99 -26.92 -21.01
CA GLY A 39 -1.34 -27.70 -19.98
C GLY A 39 -0.04 -27.16 -19.40
N ARG A 40 0.07 -25.85 -19.11
CA ARG A 40 1.12 -25.41 -18.18
C ARG A 40 0.65 -25.76 -16.77
N GLU A 41 1.02 -26.96 -16.33
CA GLU A 41 0.94 -27.36 -14.92
C GLU A 41 1.49 -26.19 -14.11
N ARG A 42 0.65 -25.54 -13.30
CA ARG A 42 1.10 -24.43 -12.46
C ARG A 42 2.16 -25.02 -11.56
N GLU A 43 3.42 -24.69 -11.83
CA GLU A 43 4.53 -25.19 -11.04
C GLU A 43 4.36 -24.58 -9.64
N VAL A 44 3.75 -25.35 -8.74
CA VAL A 44 3.63 -24.97 -7.34
C VAL A 44 5.05 -25.07 -6.81
N HIS A 45 5.78 -23.97 -6.86
CA HIS A 45 7.10 -23.90 -6.25
C HIS A 45 6.93 -24.18 -4.76
N LYS A 46 7.24 -25.42 -4.38
CA LYS A 46 7.18 -25.86 -3.00
C LYS A 46 8.11 -24.97 -2.19
N TRP A 47 7.56 -24.30 -1.18
CA TRP A 47 8.33 -23.51 -0.22
C TRP A 47 9.51 -24.33 0.29
N ALA A 48 10.73 -23.92 -0.10
CA ALA A 48 11.99 -24.54 0.29
C ALA A 48 12.77 -23.67 1.29
N GLY A 49 12.13 -22.66 1.87
CA GLY A 49 12.73 -21.80 2.88
C GLY A 49 12.83 -22.49 4.24
N THR A 50 13.93 -22.25 4.93
CA THR A 50 14.22 -22.73 6.30
C THR A 50 13.38 -22.04 7.38
N GLY A 51 12.63 -20.99 7.02
CA GLY A 51 11.87 -20.16 7.96
C GLY A 51 12.72 -19.13 8.70
N GLN A 52 14.01 -18.99 8.35
CA GLN A 52 14.93 -17.99 8.91
C GLN A 52 15.35 -16.98 7.84
N GLY A 53 14.44 -16.07 7.48
CA GLY A 53 14.81 -14.92 6.63
C GLY A 53 15.19 -15.25 5.18
N ASP A 54 14.98 -16.49 4.72
CA ASP A 54 15.04 -16.83 3.31
C ASP A 54 13.93 -16.06 2.59
N ALA A 55 14.28 -14.90 2.03
CA ALA A 55 13.39 -14.16 1.14
C ALA A 55 12.99 -15.12 0.01
N TYR A 56 11.70 -15.14 -0.32
CA TYR A 56 11.21 -15.99 -1.39
C TYR A 56 12.04 -15.78 -2.68
N ARG A 57 12.34 -16.87 -3.39
CA ARG A 57 13.24 -16.93 -4.56
C ARG A 57 12.83 -15.98 -5.71
N TRP A 58 11.59 -15.50 -5.77
CA TRP A 58 11.08 -14.62 -6.83
C TRP A 58 11.69 -13.20 -6.86
N HIS A 59 12.44 -12.77 -5.83
CA HIS A 59 13.23 -11.53 -5.90
C HIS A 59 14.60 -11.69 -6.56
N GLN A 60 15.00 -12.91 -6.90
CA GLN A 60 16.22 -13.19 -7.63
C GLN A 60 15.89 -13.92 -8.93
N GLU A 61 15.65 -13.16 -10.00
CA GLU A 61 16.27 -13.38 -11.30
C GLU A 61 15.91 -12.23 -12.27
N GLY A 62 16.82 -11.25 -12.31
CA GLY A 62 17.19 -10.41 -13.45
C GLY A 62 16.13 -9.97 -14.46
N ASN A 63 15.44 -8.84 -14.20
CA ASN A 63 15.35 -7.73 -15.16
C ASN A 63 14.89 -6.45 -14.43
N ASP A 64 15.81 -5.51 -14.22
CA ASP A 64 15.61 -4.19 -13.58
C ASP A 64 14.73 -3.21 -14.40
N LYS A 65 13.61 -3.68 -14.95
CA LYS A 65 12.69 -2.85 -15.75
C LYS A 65 11.22 -3.02 -15.43
N GLY A 66 10.84 -3.52 -14.24
CA GLY A 66 9.43 -3.47 -13.78
C GLY A 66 8.40 -4.19 -14.66
N GLU A 67 8.85 -4.91 -15.68
CA GLU A 67 8.03 -5.70 -16.60
C GLU A 67 8.26 -7.19 -16.30
N GLY A 68 8.04 -7.57 -15.05
CA GLY A 68 7.82 -8.97 -14.72
C GLY A 68 6.52 -9.40 -15.40
N LYS A 69 6.59 -10.37 -16.30
CA LYS A 69 5.41 -10.97 -16.93
C LYS A 69 4.53 -11.54 -15.81
N ALA A 70 3.47 -10.84 -15.46
CA ALA A 70 2.63 -11.18 -14.31
C ALA A 70 1.79 -12.42 -14.65
N ASP A 71 2.36 -13.60 -14.45
CA ASP A 71 1.67 -14.89 -14.56
C ASP A 71 0.67 -15.12 -13.40
N PHE A 72 0.49 -14.13 -12.51
CA PHE A 72 -0.38 -14.19 -11.33
C PHE A 72 -1.52 -13.16 -11.41
N GLY A 73 -2.68 -13.53 -10.89
CA GLY A 73 -3.73 -12.57 -10.57
C GLY A 73 -3.32 -11.71 -9.38
N LYS A 74 -3.84 -10.47 -9.30
CA LYS A 74 -3.57 -9.57 -8.18
C LYS A 74 -4.84 -8.93 -7.66
N ILE A 75 -4.79 -8.52 -6.39
CA ILE A 75 -5.83 -7.73 -5.74
C ILE A 75 -5.20 -6.40 -5.34
N GLU A 76 -5.81 -5.30 -5.76
CA GLU A 76 -5.44 -3.96 -5.32
C GLU A 76 -6.40 -3.50 -4.23
N ILE A 77 -5.82 -2.99 -3.14
CA ILE A 77 -6.57 -2.49 -2.00
C ILE A 77 -6.22 -1.01 -1.82
N THR A 78 -7.23 -0.16 -1.95
CA THR A 78 -7.08 1.28 -1.73
C THR A 78 -7.87 1.67 -0.49
N ALA A 79 -7.19 2.25 0.50
CA ALA A 79 -7.83 2.82 1.68
C ALA A 79 -7.78 4.35 1.63
N THR A 80 -8.94 4.99 1.80
CA THR A 80 -9.07 6.45 1.93
C THR A 80 -9.58 6.78 3.32
N VAL A 81 -8.83 7.61 4.05
CA VAL A 81 -9.18 8.04 5.41
C VAL A 81 -9.17 9.56 5.48
N GLN A 82 -10.11 10.13 6.23
CA GLN A 82 -10.18 11.57 6.50
C GLN A 82 -10.39 11.81 8.00
N CYS A 83 -9.87 12.94 8.48
CA CYS A 83 -10.14 13.45 9.82
C CYS A 83 -10.18 14.97 9.82
N GLU A 84 -10.74 15.53 10.89
CA GLU A 84 -10.57 16.94 11.24
C GLU A 84 -9.63 17.01 12.45
N GLY A 85 -8.38 17.43 12.26
CA GLY A 85 -7.38 17.37 13.31
C GLY A 85 -6.03 18.01 12.97
N LYS A 86 -5.13 18.05 13.97
CA LYS A 86 -3.78 18.63 13.86
C LYS A 86 -2.73 17.66 13.31
N THR A 87 -3.07 16.38 13.24
CA THR A 87 -2.21 15.29 12.74
C THR A 87 -2.84 14.70 11.49
N GLY A 88 -2.02 14.17 10.59
CA GLY A 88 -2.48 13.42 9.43
C GLY A 88 -2.99 12.03 9.81
N VAL A 89 -3.56 11.34 8.81
CA VAL A 89 -4.17 10.01 8.91
C VAL A 89 -3.48 8.96 8.02
N GLU A 90 -2.19 9.17 7.74
CA GLU A 90 -1.39 8.28 6.91
C GLU A 90 -1.37 6.86 7.50
N MET A 91 -1.21 6.76 8.81
CA MET A 91 -1.14 5.49 9.51
C MET A 91 -2.49 4.77 9.51
N GLU A 92 -3.60 5.49 9.64
CA GLU A 92 -4.94 4.92 9.59
C GLU A 92 -5.27 4.35 8.21
N ALA A 93 -4.82 5.02 7.14
CA ALA A 93 -4.96 4.52 5.78
C ALA A 93 -4.10 3.25 5.56
N LEU A 94 -2.83 3.27 5.98
CA LEU A 94 -1.94 2.12 5.87
C LEU A 94 -2.45 0.93 6.69
N THR A 95 -2.88 1.15 7.94
CA THR A 95 -3.44 0.11 8.79
C THR A 95 -4.72 -0.48 8.19
N ALA A 96 -5.58 0.34 7.59
CA ALA A 96 -6.78 -0.14 6.90
C ALA A 96 -6.44 -1.04 5.71
N ALA A 97 -5.53 -0.61 4.84
CA ALA A 97 -5.10 -1.39 3.67
C ALA A 97 -4.41 -2.70 4.07
N SER A 98 -3.50 -2.65 5.06
CA SER A 98 -2.81 -3.83 5.59
C SER A 98 -3.77 -4.87 6.13
N VAL A 99 -4.71 -4.47 7.00
CA VAL A 99 -5.65 -5.41 7.60
C VAL A 99 -6.62 -5.96 6.57
N ALA A 100 -7.02 -5.17 5.58
CA ALA A 100 -7.79 -5.68 4.45
C ALA A 100 -7.00 -6.75 3.67
N GLY A 101 -5.72 -6.52 3.38
CA GLY A 101 -4.84 -7.51 2.75
C GLY A 101 -4.70 -8.79 3.59
N LEU A 102 -4.47 -8.65 4.90
CA LEU A 102 -4.40 -9.77 5.83
C LEU A 102 -5.72 -10.54 5.90
N THR A 103 -6.87 -9.85 5.79
CA THR A 103 -8.19 -10.47 5.77
C THR A 103 -8.38 -11.29 4.49
N VAL A 104 -7.98 -10.75 3.34
CA VAL A 104 -8.00 -11.48 2.06
C VAL A 104 -7.10 -12.72 2.15
N TYR A 105 -5.90 -12.59 2.70
CA TYR A 105 -5.02 -13.72 2.93
C TYR A 105 -5.70 -14.78 3.81
N ASP A 106 -6.30 -14.38 4.94
CA ASP A 106 -6.99 -15.30 5.85
C ASP A 106 -8.14 -16.06 5.19
N MET A 107 -8.92 -15.40 4.34
CA MET A 107 -10.01 -16.03 3.60
C MET A 107 -9.52 -17.01 2.51
N CYS A 108 -8.38 -16.72 1.87
CA CYS A 108 -7.90 -17.46 0.71
C CYS A 108 -6.76 -18.46 1.02
N LYS A 109 -6.18 -18.45 2.23
CA LYS A 109 -5.03 -19.30 2.62
C LYS A 109 -5.25 -20.81 2.49
N ALA A 110 -6.51 -21.27 2.44
CA ALA A 110 -6.83 -22.67 2.21
C ALA A 110 -6.68 -23.08 0.73
N VAL A 111 -6.84 -22.12 -0.19
CA VAL A 111 -6.75 -22.32 -1.64
C VAL A 111 -5.32 -22.11 -2.12
N ASP A 112 -4.68 -21.04 -1.67
CA ASP A 112 -3.30 -20.71 -2.03
C ASP A 112 -2.55 -20.18 -0.81
N LYS A 113 -1.48 -20.89 -0.42
CA LYS A 113 -0.60 -20.48 0.69
C LYS A 113 0.59 -19.65 0.21
N GLY A 114 0.80 -19.56 -1.10
CA GLY A 114 1.89 -18.81 -1.72
C GLY A 114 1.56 -17.35 -1.99
N MET A 115 0.36 -16.88 -1.65
CA MET A 115 -0.01 -15.47 -1.77
C MET A 115 0.95 -14.58 -0.96
N TRP A 116 1.21 -13.37 -1.44
CA TRP A 116 1.97 -12.36 -0.70
C TRP A 116 1.22 -11.03 -0.68
N ILE A 117 1.57 -10.19 0.29
CA ILE A 117 1.08 -8.82 0.41
C ILE A 117 2.29 -7.92 0.20
N GLU A 118 2.23 -7.03 -0.77
CA GLU A 118 3.31 -6.10 -1.11
C GLU A 118 2.77 -4.71 -1.44
N GLY A 119 3.69 -3.76 -1.68
CA GLY A 119 3.34 -2.44 -2.22
C GLY A 119 2.53 -1.55 -1.28
N LEU A 120 2.48 -1.86 0.02
CA LEU A 120 1.81 -1.05 1.05
C LEU A 120 2.51 0.31 1.19
N ARG A 121 1.83 1.37 0.77
CA ARG A 121 2.38 2.74 0.79
C ARG A 121 1.27 3.78 0.74
N VAL A 122 1.60 5.01 1.13
CA VAL A 122 0.73 6.17 0.92
C VAL A 122 0.89 6.60 -0.53
N VAL A 123 -0.24 6.80 -1.24
CA VAL A 123 -0.23 7.23 -2.65
C VAL A 123 -0.68 8.67 -2.83
N ARG A 124 -1.46 9.20 -1.88
CA ARG A 124 -1.92 10.59 -1.84
C ARG A 124 -2.20 11.00 -0.39
N LYS A 125 -1.78 12.21 -0.03
CA LYS A 125 -2.08 12.87 1.24
C LYS A 125 -2.45 14.31 0.93
N GLU A 126 -3.47 14.84 1.61
CA GLU A 126 -3.85 16.25 1.50
C GLU A 126 -4.03 16.86 2.89
N GLY A 127 -3.78 18.17 2.98
CA GLY A 127 -3.91 18.93 4.22
C GLY A 127 -2.65 18.94 5.10
N GLY A 128 -2.72 19.71 6.19
CA GLY A 128 -1.58 20.00 7.06
C GLY A 128 -0.61 21.03 6.44
N LYS A 129 0.44 21.37 7.20
CA LYS A 129 1.44 22.36 6.78
C LYS A 129 2.24 21.94 5.55
N SER A 130 2.36 20.64 5.30
CA SER A 130 3.10 20.07 4.17
C SER A 130 2.35 20.17 2.84
N GLY A 131 1.08 20.59 2.85
CA GLY A 131 0.24 20.63 1.64
C GLY A 131 -0.10 19.23 1.10
N THR A 132 -0.51 19.20 -0.17
CA THR A 132 -0.85 17.97 -0.89
C THR A 132 0.40 17.25 -1.36
N TRP A 133 0.49 15.96 -1.12
CA TRP A 133 1.54 15.07 -1.60
C TRP A 133 0.93 13.91 -2.39
N VAL A 134 1.54 13.56 -3.52
CA VAL A 134 1.14 12.44 -4.38
C VAL A 134 2.40 11.64 -4.75
N GLU A 135 2.32 10.32 -4.64
CA GLU A 135 3.42 9.45 -5.03
C GLU A 135 3.85 9.70 -6.48
N GLY A 136 5.16 9.74 -6.72
CA GLY A 136 5.73 9.95 -8.06
C GLY A 136 5.73 11.40 -8.56
N VAL A 137 5.19 12.35 -7.79
CA VAL A 137 5.24 13.79 -8.11
C VAL A 137 6.19 14.50 -7.15
N SER A 138 7.33 14.98 -7.66
CA SER A 138 8.22 15.87 -6.91
C SER A 138 7.62 17.28 -6.87
N ILE A 139 7.25 17.75 -5.69
CA ILE A 139 6.79 19.12 -5.49
C ILE A 139 8.02 20.01 -5.38
N SER A 140 8.25 20.89 -6.35
CA SER A 140 9.20 21.99 -6.21
C SER A 140 8.62 23.00 -5.22
N GLU A 141 9.22 23.14 -4.05
CA GLU A 141 8.81 24.11 -3.04
C GLU A 141 9.06 25.55 -3.56
N GLU A 142 8.00 26.29 -3.88
CA GLU A 142 8.06 27.76 -3.79
C GLU A 142 7.80 28.16 -2.34
N HIS A 143 8.89 28.23 -1.57
CA HIS A 143 8.91 28.95 -0.30
C HIS A 143 8.74 30.45 -0.59
N GLY A 144 7.51 30.95 -0.48
CA GLY A 144 7.23 32.38 -0.41
C GLY A 144 7.84 32.96 0.86
N GLU A 145 9.06 33.48 0.77
CA GLU A 145 9.70 34.26 1.82
C GLU A 145 8.88 35.51 2.15
N GLY A 146 8.64 35.71 3.44
CA GLY A 146 7.87 36.81 3.97
C GLY A 146 8.53 38.17 3.75
N GLY A 147 7.76 39.11 3.20
CA GLY A 147 8.07 40.53 3.28
C GLY A 147 7.88 41.05 4.70
N ARG A 148 8.95 41.03 5.51
CA ARG A 148 9.10 41.95 6.65
C ARG A 148 9.65 43.27 6.12
N GLU A 149 8.77 44.22 5.79
CA GLU A 149 9.20 45.60 5.61
C GLU A 149 9.22 46.31 6.96
N GLY A 150 10.39 46.30 7.59
CA GLY A 150 10.73 47.27 8.61
C GLY A 150 11.26 48.54 7.96
N LYS A 151 10.57 49.66 8.14
CA LYS A 151 11.18 50.99 8.05
C LYS A 151 10.79 51.81 9.28
N ARG A 152 11.77 51.97 10.17
CA ARG A 152 11.88 53.15 11.03
C ARG A 152 12.53 54.25 10.19
N GLY A 153 12.06 55.48 10.35
CA GLY A 153 12.56 56.68 9.72
C GLY A 153 11.50 57.75 9.75
#